data_AF-A0A850B1W1-F1
#
_entry.id   AF-A0A850B1W1-F1
#
_cell.length_a   1.000
_cell.length_b   1.000
_cell.length_c   1.000
_cell.angle_alpha   90.00
_cell.angle_beta   90.00
_cell.angle_gamma   90.00
#
_symmetry.space_group_name_H-M   'P 1'
#
loop_
_entity.id
_entity.type
_entity.pdbx_description
1 polymer ?
#
loop_
_entity_poly.entity_id
_entity_poly.type
_entity_poly.pdbx_seq_one_letter_code
_entity_poly.pdbx_strand_id
1 'polypeptide(L)'
;MDVHHAENSAASALLATYCALCGLKLRDARSVECGVGPDCRKAHGYDAPNREPNWDAAEKLLEGVVLCNVALTSEPAWRSDARAFANRVIVLIAIEQTGPAVIKATNALCVLGFEKVAVRVAGRLAKIKIELEGEGEQQFYVVRAPYSEGFLRTPGRKWDGVAKVTRFHKSFKAPLFAALERNYQGHVALGPKGLFQIAG
;
A
#
# COMPACT_ATOMS: atom_id res chain seq x y z
N MET A 1 9.92 -29.75 -29.79
CA MET A 1 9.84 -28.31 -30.10
C MET A 1 9.31 -27.63 -28.84
N ASP A 2 10.23 -27.33 -27.94
CA ASP A 2 9.97 -26.80 -26.60
C ASP A 2 9.54 -25.34 -26.68
N VAL A 3 8.28 -25.07 -26.33
CA VAL A 3 7.69 -23.73 -26.31
C VAL A 3 7.65 -23.25 -24.86
N HIS A 4 8.81 -22.89 -24.28
CA HIS A 4 8.86 -22.43 -22.89
C HIS A 4 9.77 -21.23 -22.59
N HIS A 5 10.17 -20.42 -23.57
CA HIS A 5 11.01 -19.25 -23.33
C HIS A 5 10.52 -17.99 -24.06
N ALA A 6 9.45 -17.36 -23.55
CA ALA A 6 9.04 -16.02 -24.00
C ALA A 6 8.24 -15.17 -22.99
N GLU A 7 8.25 -15.46 -21.67
CA GLU A 7 7.50 -14.63 -20.70
C GLU A 7 8.36 -13.62 -19.89
N ASN A 8 9.69 -13.72 -19.94
CA ASN A 8 10.61 -12.82 -19.22
C ASN A 8 11.54 -12.05 -20.18
N SER A 9 10.97 -11.30 -21.12
CA SER A 9 11.75 -10.31 -21.88
C SER A 9 12.02 -9.09 -20.99
N ALA A 10 13.22 -8.50 -21.02
CA ALA A 10 13.50 -7.26 -20.27
C ALA A 10 12.52 -6.11 -20.59
N ALA A 11 11.89 -6.15 -21.77
CA ALA A 11 10.81 -5.24 -22.17
C ALA A 11 9.46 -5.49 -21.47
N SER A 12 9.13 -6.75 -21.09
CA SER A 12 7.90 -7.07 -20.34
C SER A 12 8.01 -6.73 -18.85
N ALA A 13 9.22 -6.53 -18.34
CA ALA A 13 9.46 -6.12 -16.95
C ALA A 13 8.88 -4.73 -16.61
N LEU A 14 8.65 -3.87 -17.61
CA LEU A 14 8.09 -2.53 -17.43
C LEU A 14 6.59 -2.44 -17.79
N LEU A 15 5.95 -3.57 -18.09
CA LEU A 15 4.55 -3.64 -18.50
C LEU A 15 3.69 -4.13 -17.33
N ALA A 16 2.62 -3.39 -17.03
CA ALA A 16 1.64 -3.83 -16.05
C ALA A 16 0.87 -5.05 -16.57
N THR A 17 1.18 -6.22 -16.02
CA THR A 17 0.49 -7.48 -16.34
C THR A 17 -0.66 -7.78 -15.37
N TYR A 18 -0.66 -7.11 -14.21
CA TYR A 18 -1.65 -7.29 -13.14
C TYR A 18 -2.25 -5.95 -12.71
N CYS A 19 -3.51 -5.97 -12.29
CA CYS A 19 -4.19 -4.80 -11.76
C CYS A 19 -3.55 -4.34 -10.44
N ALA A 20 -3.22 -3.06 -10.31
CA ALA A 20 -2.73 -2.46 -9.07
C ALA A 20 -3.69 -2.64 -7.88
N LEU A 21 -5.00 -2.62 -8.14
CA LEU A 21 -6.03 -2.63 -7.09
C LEU A 21 -6.38 -4.04 -6.61
N CYS A 22 -6.61 -4.97 -7.53
CA CYS A 22 -7.07 -6.32 -7.19
C CYS A 22 -6.01 -7.41 -7.36
N GLY A 23 -4.89 -7.14 -8.05
CA GLY A 23 -3.85 -8.13 -8.34
C GLY A 23 -4.22 -9.18 -9.39
N LEU A 24 -5.36 -9.05 -10.07
CA LEU A 24 -5.76 -9.97 -11.14
C LEU A 24 -5.11 -9.57 -12.48
N LYS A 25 -4.88 -10.55 -13.36
CA LYS A 25 -4.31 -10.33 -14.71
C LYS A 25 -5.15 -9.33 -15.51
N LEU A 26 -4.47 -8.40 -16.17
CA LEU A 26 -5.09 -7.42 -17.08
C LEU A 26 -5.36 -8.09 -18.43
N ARG A 27 -6.47 -7.72 -19.08
CA ARG A 27 -6.99 -8.42 -20.27
C ARG A 27 -7.13 -7.52 -21.51
N ASP A 28 -6.99 -6.21 -21.35
CA ASP A 28 -7.11 -5.22 -22.41
C ASP A 28 -5.94 -4.23 -22.37
N ALA A 29 -5.54 -3.73 -23.54
CA ALA A 29 -4.41 -2.80 -23.70
C ALA A 29 -4.56 -1.55 -22.82
N ARG A 30 -5.77 -0.96 -22.77
CA ARG A 30 -6.04 0.20 -21.93
C ARG A 30 -5.78 -0.08 -20.44
N SER A 31 -6.10 -1.28 -19.98
CA SER A 31 -5.82 -1.74 -18.62
C SER A 31 -4.33 -1.92 -18.34
N VAL A 32 -3.58 -2.41 -19.31
CA VAL A 32 -2.11 -2.48 -19.24
C VAL A 32 -1.51 -1.08 -19.16
N GLU A 33 -1.96 -0.14 -20.00
CA GLU A 33 -1.46 1.24 -20.00
C GLU A 33 -1.72 1.98 -18.68
N CYS A 34 -2.90 1.79 -18.08
CA CYS A 34 -3.25 2.49 -16.84
C CYS A 34 -2.98 1.69 -15.56
N GLY A 35 -2.51 0.44 -15.67
CA GLY A 35 -2.26 -0.46 -14.54
C GLY A 35 -3.51 -0.91 -13.76
N VAL A 36 -4.72 -0.72 -14.31
CA VAL A 36 -5.99 -1.00 -13.59
C VAL A 36 -7.01 -1.68 -14.49
N GLY A 37 -7.59 -2.78 -14.00
CA GLY A 37 -8.63 -3.55 -14.68
C GLY A 37 -9.96 -2.79 -14.84
N PRO A 38 -10.79 -3.12 -15.85
CA PRO A 38 -12.02 -2.40 -16.17
C PRO A 38 -13.01 -2.32 -15.00
N ASP A 39 -13.15 -3.38 -14.21
CA ASP A 39 -14.09 -3.40 -13.07
C ASP A 39 -13.59 -2.52 -11.93
N CYS A 40 -12.29 -2.58 -11.63
CA CYS A 40 -11.67 -1.74 -10.61
C CYS A 40 -11.71 -0.25 -11.00
N ARG A 41 -11.54 0.06 -12.30
CA ARG A 41 -11.68 1.42 -12.83
C ARG A 41 -13.08 1.98 -12.56
N LYS A 42 -14.13 1.21 -12.86
CA LYS A 42 -15.53 1.63 -12.62
C LYS A 42 -15.85 1.80 -11.13
N ALA A 43 -15.31 0.93 -10.28
CA ALA A 43 -15.69 0.86 -8.87
C ALA A 43 -14.96 1.85 -7.94
N HIS A 44 -13.69 2.16 -8.22
CA HIS A 44 -12.82 2.80 -7.21
C HIS A 44 -12.49 4.27 -7.46
N GLY A 45 -12.98 4.87 -8.55
CA GLY A 45 -12.94 6.32 -8.77
C GLY A 45 -11.53 6.91 -8.72
N TYR A 46 -10.75 6.68 -9.76
CA TYR A 46 -9.38 7.21 -9.93
C TYR A 46 -9.36 8.50 -10.77
N ASP A 47 -10.53 9.08 -11.06
CA ASP A 47 -10.66 10.19 -12.02
C ASP A 47 -10.22 11.55 -11.48
N ALA A 48 -10.34 11.78 -10.17
CA ALA A 48 -9.94 13.02 -9.53
C ALA A 48 -9.51 12.80 -8.07
N PRO A 49 -8.56 13.60 -7.55
CA PRO A 49 -8.20 13.55 -6.14
C PRO A 49 -9.37 14.04 -5.28
N ASN A 50 -9.57 13.41 -4.12
CA ASN A 50 -10.62 13.76 -3.16
C ASN A 50 -10.25 14.93 -2.22
N ARG A 51 -9.01 15.39 -2.28
CA ARG A 51 -8.45 16.50 -1.51
C ARG A 51 -7.29 17.13 -2.26
N GLU A 52 -6.83 18.28 -1.79
CA GLU A 52 -5.66 18.95 -2.35
C GLU A 52 -4.40 18.06 -2.22
N PRO A 53 -3.65 17.83 -3.32
CA PRO A 53 -2.45 17.01 -3.29
C PRO A 53 -1.34 17.63 -2.45
N ASN A 54 -0.81 16.87 -1.48
CA ASN A 54 0.41 17.26 -0.76
C ASN A 54 1.65 16.75 -1.50
N TRP A 55 2.16 17.58 -2.41
CA TRP A 55 3.28 17.25 -3.28
C TRP A 55 4.59 17.01 -2.53
N ASP A 56 4.89 17.80 -1.49
CA ASP A 56 6.14 17.68 -0.75
C ASP A 56 6.17 16.38 0.08
N ALA A 57 5.03 15.99 0.65
CA ALA A 57 4.91 14.70 1.31
C ALA A 57 5.03 13.54 0.32
N ALA A 58 4.44 13.67 -0.88
CA ALA A 58 4.52 12.64 -1.92
C ALA A 58 5.95 12.44 -2.42
N GLU A 59 6.69 13.52 -2.65
CA GLU A 59 8.09 13.48 -3.08
C GLU A 59 8.97 12.79 -2.03
N LYS A 60 8.82 13.16 -0.76
CA LYS A 60 9.55 12.51 0.34
C LYS A 60 9.23 11.02 0.44
N LEU A 61 7.98 10.61 0.22
CA LEU A 61 7.59 9.20 0.26
C LEU A 61 8.16 8.41 -0.92
N LEU A 62 8.30 9.05 -2.08
CA LEU A 62 8.80 8.45 -3.32
C LEU A 62 10.32 8.56 -3.49
N GLU A 63 11.04 9.10 -2.50
CA GLU A 63 12.50 9.18 -2.54
C GLU A 63 13.12 7.79 -2.79
N GLY A 64 13.99 7.71 -3.79
CA GLY A 64 14.65 6.48 -4.24
C GLY A 64 13.74 5.50 -5.01
N VAL A 65 12.50 5.87 -5.34
CA VAL A 65 11.59 5.06 -6.18
C VAL A 65 11.72 5.48 -7.65
N VAL A 66 11.98 4.52 -8.52
CA VAL A 66 12.01 4.76 -9.98
C VAL A 66 10.61 4.58 -10.54
N LEU A 67 10.01 5.66 -11.04
CA LEU A 67 8.73 5.60 -11.75
C LEU A 67 9.00 5.33 -13.24
N CYS A 68 8.37 4.30 -13.80
CA CYS A 68 8.48 3.98 -15.23
C CYS A 68 7.87 5.10 -16.09
N ASN A 69 8.45 5.31 -17.29
CA ASN A 69 7.93 6.21 -18.34
C ASN A 69 7.74 7.68 -17.93
N VAL A 70 8.81 8.32 -17.49
CA VAL A 70 8.85 9.78 -17.40
C VAL A 70 9.91 10.33 -18.35
N ALA A 71 9.46 10.94 -19.46
CA ALA A 71 10.24 12.01 -20.06
C ALA A 71 10.16 13.19 -19.08
N LEU A 72 11.21 13.37 -18.29
CA LEU A 72 11.36 14.52 -17.40
C LEU A 72 11.65 15.73 -18.29
N THR A 73 10.61 16.33 -18.88
CA THR A 73 10.76 17.68 -19.44
C THR A 73 10.91 18.63 -18.27
N SER A 74 11.94 19.48 -18.33
CA SER A 74 12.33 20.48 -17.33
C SER A 74 11.18 21.42 -16.94
N GLU A 75 11.15 21.82 -15.66
CA GLU A 75 10.02 22.35 -14.85
C GLU A 75 9.07 21.24 -14.35
N PRO A 76 8.62 21.22 -13.06
CA PRO A 76 7.85 20.10 -12.54
C PRO A 76 6.40 20.13 -13.04
N ALA A 77 6.18 19.96 -14.34
CA ALA A 77 4.87 19.76 -14.97
C ALA A 77 4.12 18.53 -14.39
N TRP A 78 4.79 17.71 -13.58
CA TRP A 78 4.15 16.66 -12.82
C TRP A 78 3.40 17.16 -11.57
N ARG A 79 3.72 18.35 -11.03
CA ARG A 79 2.98 19.00 -9.93
C ARG A 79 1.72 19.74 -10.40
N SER A 80 1.52 19.91 -11.71
CA SER A 80 0.32 20.55 -12.27
C SER A 80 -0.81 19.57 -12.58
N ASP A 81 -0.52 18.27 -12.66
CA ASP A 81 -1.52 17.23 -12.93
C ASP A 81 -1.35 16.03 -11.98
N ALA A 82 -2.07 16.10 -10.86
CA ALA A 82 -2.12 15.04 -9.84
C ALA A 82 -2.63 13.71 -10.40
N ARG A 83 -3.51 13.74 -11.40
CA ARG A 83 -4.06 12.53 -12.01
C ARG A 83 -3.02 11.85 -12.89
N ALA A 84 -2.35 12.61 -13.76
CA ALA A 84 -1.28 12.08 -14.59
C ALA A 84 -0.14 11.50 -13.74
N PHE A 85 0.22 12.17 -12.64
CA PHE A 85 1.23 11.66 -11.72
C PHE A 85 0.75 10.39 -11.00
N ALA A 86 -0.47 10.38 -10.44
CA ALA A 86 -1.03 9.22 -9.76
C ALA A 86 -1.13 7.99 -10.69
N ASN A 87 -1.48 8.17 -11.97
CA ASN A 87 -1.49 7.08 -12.94
C ASN A 87 -0.12 6.38 -13.05
N ARG A 88 0.98 7.13 -13.01
CA ARG A 88 2.34 6.56 -13.05
C ARG A 88 2.65 5.77 -11.78
N VAL A 89 2.28 6.31 -10.62
CA VAL A 89 2.42 5.63 -9.33
C VAL A 89 1.59 4.33 -9.31
N ILE A 90 0.38 4.35 -9.89
CA ILE A 90 -0.47 3.17 -10.02
C ILE A 90 0.16 2.13 -10.95
N VAL A 91 0.74 2.54 -12.09
CA VAL A 91 1.43 1.63 -13.00
C VAL A 91 2.62 0.94 -12.31
N LEU A 92 3.40 1.67 -11.51
CA LEU A 92 4.44 1.05 -10.68
C LEU A 92 3.86 -0.04 -9.76
N ILE A 93 2.75 0.25 -9.07
CA ILE A 93 2.07 -0.73 -8.20
C ILE A 93 1.57 -1.93 -9.01
N ALA A 94 1.15 -1.70 -10.25
CA ALA A 94 0.67 -2.72 -11.18
C ALA A 94 1.81 -3.63 -11.68
N ILE A 95 3.02 -3.09 -11.85
CA ILE A 95 4.20 -3.85 -12.26
C ILE A 95 4.76 -4.65 -11.07
N GLU A 96 5.09 -3.96 -9.98
CA GLU A 96 5.83 -4.54 -8.85
C GLU A 96 4.94 -5.43 -7.96
N GLN A 97 3.65 -5.14 -7.89
CA GLN A 97 2.61 -5.80 -7.08
C GLN A 97 2.82 -5.77 -5.55
N THR A 98 4.05 -5.93 -5.06
CA THR A 98 4.44 -6.00 -3.65
C THR A 98 5.82 -5.36 -3.42
N GLY A 99 6.27 -5.31 -2.17
CA GLY A 99 7.61 -4.82 -1.82
C GLY A 99 7.67 -3.34 -1.43
N PRO A 100 8.87 -2.83 -1.08
CA PRO A 100 9.05 -1.51 -0.48
C PRO A 100 8.60 -0.35 -1.39
N ALA A 101 8.85 -0.45 -2.70
CA ALA A 101 8.43 0.56 -3.67
C ALA A 101 6.90 0.69 -3.72
N VAL A 102 6.17 -0.43 -3.66
CA VAL A 102 4.71 -0.46 -3.64
C VAL A 102 4.15 0.15 -2.36
N ILE A 103 4.79 -0.09 -1.21
CA ILE A 103 4.40 0.53 0.07
C ILE A 103 4.54 2.04 -0.02
N LYS A 104 5.70 2.54 -0.47
CA LYS A 104 5.96 3.97 -0.69
C LYS A 104 4.95 4.59 -1.66
N ALA A 105 4.75 3.95 -2.82
CA ALA A 105 3.79 4.37 -3.84
C ALA A 105 2.36 4.46 -3.32
N THR A 106 1.91 3.47 -2.55
CA THR A 106 0.56 3.45 -1.99
C THR A 106 0.36 4.58 -0.96
N ASN A 107 1.36 4.84 -0.12
CA ASN A 107 1.31 5.97 0.82
C ASN A 107 1.31 7.31 0.06
N ALA A 108 2.08 7.42 -1.02
CA ALA A 108 2.11 8.60 -1.87
C ALA A 108 0.72 8.88 -2.50
N LEU A 109 0.04 7.86 -3.00
CA LEU A 109 -1.34 8.00 -3.52
C LEU A 109 -2.30 8.57 -2.48
N CYS A 110 -2.16 8.17 -1.21
CA CYS A 110 -2.98 8.72 -0.15
C CYS A 110 -2.76 10.24 -0.02
N VAL A 111 -1.51 10.71 0.14
CA VAL A 111 -1.21 12.14 0.32
C VAL A 111 -1.49 12.99 -0.92
N LEU A 112 -1.52 12.38 -2.12
CA LEU A 112 -1.95 13.01 -3.37
C LEU A 112 -3.48 13.12 -3.52
N GLY A 113 -4.25 12.57 -2.59
CA GLY A 113 -5.73 12.61 -2.62
C GLY A 113 -6.38 11.45 -3.37
N PHE A 114 -5.67 10.37 -3.65
CA PHE A 114 -6.23 9.15 -4.24
C PHE A 114 -6.51 8.10 -3.15
N GLU A 115 -7.16 8.52 -2.08
CA GLU A 115 -7.36 7.71 -0.87
C GLU A 115 -8.13 6.41 -1.13
N LYS A 116 -9.19 6.44 -1.94
CA LYS A 116 -9.96 5.22 -2.28
C LYS A 116 -9.09 4.16 -2.96
N VAL A 117 -8.21 4.60 -3.86
CA VAL A 117 -7.24 3.74 -4.54
C VAL A 117 -6.24 3.21 -3.52
N ALA A 118 -5.63 4.09 -2.71
CA ALA A 118 -4.66 3.72 -1.70
C ALA A 118 -5.22 2.72 -0.68
N VAL A 119 -6.44 2.93 -0.18
CA VAL A 119 -7.14 2.02 0.76
C VAL A 119 -7.37 0.66 0.11
N ARG A 120 -7.79 0.63 -1.16
CA ARG A 120 -8.04 -0.63 -1.86
C ARG A 120 -6.75 -1.42 -2.09
N VAL A 121 -5.65 -0.76 -2.44
CA VAL A 121 -4.32 -1.38 -2.56
C VAL A 121 -3.84 -1.84 -1.19
N ALA A 122 -3.94 -1.01 -0.16
CA ALA A 122 -3.57 -1.34 1.22
C ALA A 122 -4.34 -2.55 1.75
N GLY A 123 -5.64 -2.64 1.48
CA GLY A 123 -6.46 -3.79 1.88
C GLY A 123 -6.04 -5.12 1.22
N ARG A 124 -5.41 -5.06 0.04
CA ARG A 124 -4.81 -6.23 -0.62
C ARG A 124 -3.48 -6.61 0.00
N LEU A 125 -2.64 -5.62 0.33
CA LEU A 125 -1.26 -5.84 0.79
C LEU A 125 -1.18 -6.18 2.29
N ALA A 126 -1.91 -5.44 3.12
CA ALA A 126 -1.77 -5.50 4.57
C ALA A 126 -2.57 -6.66 5.16
N LYS A 127 -1.84 -7.69 5.60
CA LYS A 127 -2.42 -8.79 6.40
C LYS A 127 -2.64 -8.39 7.85
N ILE A 128 -1.95 -7.34 8.31
CA ILE A 128 -2.02 -6.82 9.67
C ILE A 128 -2.57 -5.40 9.61
N LYS A 129 -3.60 -5.12 10.41
CA LYS A 129 -4.21 -3.79 10.51
C LYS A 129 -4.14 -3.29 11.94
N ILE A 130 -3.70 -2.06 12.11
CA ILE A 130 -3.51 -1.39 13.38
C ILE A 130 -4.27 -0.07 13.34
N GLU A 131 -5.30 0.03 14.15
CA GLU A 131 -6.14 1.21 14.29
C GLU A 131 -5.90 1.83 15.67
N LEU A 132 -6.10 3.14 15.80
CA LEU A 132 -6.09 3.83 17.08
C LEU A 132 -7.53 4.15 17.46
N GLU A 133 -7.96 3.71 18.62
CA GLU A 133 -9.29 3.99 19.19
C GLU A 133 -9.15 4.73 20.52
N GLY A 134 -10.13 5.55 20.86
CA GLY A 134 -10.17 6.32 22.11
C GLY A 134 -9.41 7.65 22.06
N GLU A 135 -9.53 8.42 23.14
CA GLU A 135 -9.00 9.78 23.26
C GLU A 135 -8.12 9.94 24.50
N GLY A 136 -7.13 10.84 24.41
CA GLY A 136 -6.24 11.18 25.51
C GLY A 136 -5.53 9.96 26.11
N GLU A 137 -5.67 9.82 27.44
CA GLU A 137 -5.07 8.74 28.24
C GLU A 137 -5.78 7.39 28.09
N GLN A 138 -6.93 7.31 27.41
CA GLN A 138 -7.65 6.04 27.19
C GLN A 138 -7.51 5.55 25.73
N GLN A 139 -6.40 5.88 25.09
CA GLN A 139 -6.15 5.49 23.71
C GLN A 139 -5.59 4.07 23.62
N PHE A 140 -6.11 3.27 22.69
CA PHE A 140 -5.73 1.89 22.45
C PHE A 140 -5.31 1.67 20.99
N TYR A 141 -4.28 0.85 20.79
CA TYR A 141 -4.03 0.20 19.51
C TYR A 141 -4.94 -1.01 19.38
N VAL A 142 -5.75 -1.05 18.32
CA VAL A 142 -6.57 -2.19 17.95
C VAL A 142 -5.92 -2.91 16.79
N VAL A 143 -5.54 -4.16 17.03
CA VAL A 143 -4.72 -4.96 16.13
C VAL A 143 -5.52 -6.15 15.62
N ARG A 144 -5.62 -6.23 14.30
CA ARG A 144 -6.08 -7.39 13.55
C ARG A 144 -4.87 -8.01 12.88
N ALA A 145 -4.50 -9.22 13.30
CA ALA A 145 -3.36 -9.94 12.77
C ALA A 145 -3.71 -11.44 12.65
N PRO A 146 -3.01 -12.20 11.78
CA PRO A 146 -3.09 -13.65 11.75
C PRO A 146 -2.77 -14.27 13.11
N TYR A 147 -3.11 -15.54 13.31
CA TYR A 147 -2.77 -16.25 14.54
C TYR A 147 -1.24 -16.40 14.67
N SER A 148 -0.70 -16.05 15.83
CA SER A 148 0.67 -16.37 16.25
C SER A 148 0.70 -16.58 17.76
N GLU A 149 1.20 -17.74 18.20
CA GLU A 149 1.30 -18.07 19.61
C GLU A 149 2.18 -17.07 20.37
N GLY A 150 3.30 -16.65 19.78
CA GLY A 150 4.20 -15.66 20.37
C GLY A 150 3.53 -14.29 20.51
N PHE A 151 2.70 -13.89 19.54
CA PHE A 151 1.96 -12.63 19.61
C PHE A 151 0.87 -12.65 20.69
N LEU A 152 0.23 -13.79 20.93
CA LEU A 152 -0.80 -13.94 21.97
C LEU A 152 -0.26 -13.79 23.40
N ARG A 153 1.03 -14.02 23.60
CA ARG A 153 1.72 -13.90 24.90
C ARG A 153 2.33 -12.50 25.14
N THR A 154 2.06 -11.53 24.26
CA THR A 154 2.62 -10.18 24.38
C THR A 154 2.13 -9.46 25.65
N PRO A 155 3.01 -8.84 26.44
CA PRO A 155 2.62 -8.04 27.60
C PRO A 155 1.65 -6.90 27.25
N GLY A 156 0.66 -6.66 28.12
CA GLY A 156 -0.34 -5.60 27.94
C GLY A 156 -1.45 -5.92 26.94
N ARG A 157 -1.44 -7.13 26.37
CA ARG A 157 -2.47 -7.62 25.45
C ARG A 157 -3.82 -7.78 26.16
N LYS A 158 -4.88 -7.22 25.56
CA LYS A 158 -6.29 -7.47 25.94
C LYS A 158 -7.05 -8.05 24.75
N TRP A 159 -7.67 -9.21 24.91
CA TRP A 159 -8.49 -9.81 23.86
C TRP A 159 -9.93 -9.30 23.95
N ASP A 160 -10.49 -8.84 22.84
CA ASP A 160 -11.92 -8.61 22.68
C ASP A 160 -12.51 -9.70 21.78
N GLY A 161 -13.26 -10.62 22.41
CA GLY A 161 -13.90 -11.74 21.72
C GLY A 161 -15.09 -11.36 20.86
N VAL A 162 -15.73 -10.21 21.12
CA VAL A 162 -16.88 -9.72 20.34
C VAL A 162 -16.39 -9.13 19.02
N ALA A 163 -15.44 -8.19 19.10
CA ALA A 163 -14.86 -7.56 17.90
C ALA A 163 -13.82 -8.46 17.20
N LYS A 164 -13.41 -9.57 17.85
CA LYS A 164 -12.35 -10.49 17.42
C LYS A 164 -11.04 -9.74 17.13
N VAL A 165 -10.66 -8.85 18.05
CA VAL A 165 -9.46 -8.02 17.94
C VAL A 165 -8.62 -8.08 19.19
N THR A 166 -7.33 -7.80 19.01
CA THR A 166 -6.42 -7.63 20.13
C THR A 166 -6.21 -6.14 20.39
N ARG A 167 -6.41 -5.69 21.64
CA ARG A 167 -6.17 -4.31 22.07
C ARG A 167 -4.90 -4.20 22.92
N PHE A 168 -4.17 -3.10 22.74
CA PHE A 168 -3.06 -2.70 23.59
C PHE A 168 -3.26 -1.24 24.00
N HIS A 169 -3.13 -0.93 25.28
CA HIS A 169 -3.11 0.47 25.69
C HIS A 169 -1.93 1.20 25.04
N LYS A 170 -2.05 2.49 24.72
CA LYS A 170 -1.02 3.27 24.01
C LYS A 170 0.35 3.21 24.69
N SER A 171 0.40 3.10 26.02
CA SER A 171 1.65 2.94 26.79
C SER A 171 2.41 1.65 26.45
N PHE A 172 1.74 0.62 25.94
CA PHE A 172 2.35 -0.64 25.50
C PHE A 172 2.78 -0.61 24.03
N LYS A 173 2.97 0.58 23.43
CA LYS A 173 3.46 0.72 22.06
C LYS A 173 4.76 -0.07 21.83
N ALA A 174 5.78 0.12 22.67
CA ALA A 174 7.06 -0.54 22.47
C ALA A 174 6.96 -2.09 22.55
N PRO A 175 6.31 -2.69 23.57
CA PRO A 175 6.03 -4.13 23.59
C PRO A 175 5.24 -4.64 22.38
N LEU A 176 4.23 -3.89 21.93
CA LEU A 176 3.44 -4.24 20.75
C LEU A 176 4.32 -4.32 19.49
N PHE A 177 5.08 -3.27 19.18
CA PHE A 177 5.90 -3.24 17.97
C PHE A 177 7.03 -4.27 18.01
N ALA A 178 7.66 -4.47 19.17
CA ALA A 178 8.67 -5.52 19.34
C ALA A 178 8.08 -6.93 19.19
N ALA A 179 6.80 -7.14 19.53
CA ALA A 179 6.11 -8.40 19.28
C ALA A 179 5.72 -8.56 17.80
N LEU A 180 5.38 -7.47 17.11
CA LEU A 180 5.11 -7.50 15.68
C LEU A 180 6.37 -7.90 14.90
N GLU A 181 7.50 -7.28 15.19
CA GLU A 181 8.82 -7.59 14.58
C GLU A 181 9.17 -9.07 14.77
N ARG A 182 9.05 -9.59 16.00
CA ARG A 182 9.37 -10.99 16.31
C ARG A 182 8.48 -12.02 15.62
N ASN A 183 7.21 -11.70 15.38
CA ASN A 183 6.22 -12.69 14.95
C ASN A 183 5.76 -12.53 13.50
N TYR A 184 5.98 -11.35 12.89
CA TYR A 184 5.50 -11.02 11.56
C TYR A 184 6.53 -10.28 10.72
N GLN A 185 7.82 -10.56 10.95
CA GLN A 185 8.93 -10.06 10.14
C GLN A 185 8.61 -10.12 8.64
N GLY A 186 8.92 -9.03 7.93
CA GLY A 186 8.74 -8.90 6.48
C GLY A 186 7.29 -8.75 6.02
N HIS A 187 6.29 -8.93 6.89
CA HIS A 187 4.89 -8.70 6.53
C HIS A 187 4.59 -7.21 6.35
N VAL A 188 3.59 -6.92 5.52
CA VAL A 188 3.06 -5.58 5.36
C VAL A 188 1.93 -5.35 6.36
N ALA A 189 2.02 -4.24 7.10
CA ALA A 189 1.01 -3.77 8.03
C ALA A 189 0.44 -2.42 7.56
N LEU A 190 -0.85 -2.21 7.84
CA LEU A 190 -1.51 -0.92 7.72
C LEU A 190 -1.66 -0.33 9.12
N GLY A 191 -1.00 0.81 9.37
CA GLY A 191 -1.14 1.55 10.62
C GLY A 191 -1.78 2.93 10.43
N PRO A 192 -1.88 3.72 11.51
CA PRO A 192 -2.49 5.06 11.47
C PRO A 192 -1.76 6.05 10.54
N LYS A 193 -0.48 5.78 10.23
CA LYS A 193 0.36 6.60 9.34
C LYS A 193 0.43 6.06 7.90
N GLY A 194 -0.33 5.01 7.57
CA GLY A 194 -0.27 4.32 6.28
C GLY A 194 0.41 2.96 6.36
N LEU A 195 0.77 2.43 5.19
CA LEU A 195 1.42 1.13 5.05
C LEU A 195 2.89 1.20 5.50
N PHE A 196 3.35 0.12 6.11
CA PHE A 196 4.75 -0.09 6.42
C PHE A 196 5.08 -1.58 6.38
N GLN A 197 6.37 -1.89 6.17
CA GLN A 197 6.88 -3.24 6.33
C GLN A 197 7.34 -3.43 7.78
N ILE A 198 6.96 -4.53 8.39
CA ILE A 198 7.42 -4.89 9.73
C ILE A 198 8.90 -5.24 9.64
N ALA A 199 9.71 -4.51 10.41
CA ALA A 199 11.16 -4.69 10.46
C ALA A 199 11.51 -6.11 10.88
N GLY A 200 12.68 -6.53 10.42
CA GLY A 200 13.23 -7.86 10.65
C GLY A 200 14.59 -7.81 11.32
#